data_AF-A0A2H9U0N6-F1
#
_entry.id   AF-A0A2H9U0N6-F1
#
_cell.length_a   1.000
_cell.length_b   1.000
_cell.length_c   1.000
_cell.angle_alpha   90.00
_cell.angle_beta   90.00
_cell.angle_gamma   90.00
#
_symmetry.space_group_name_H-M   'P 1'
#
loop_
_entity.id
_entity.type
_entity.pdbx_description
1 polymer ?
#
loop_
_entity_poly.entity_id
_entity_poly.type
_entity_poly.pdbx_seq_one_letter_code
_entity_poly.pdbx_strand_id
1 'polypeptide(L)' 'CLTFAVTQHPLNPCRFDVYEVFVDQAAFQAHQARVKSSRWGAMTGNVERHYTVTETV' A
#
# COMPACT_ATOMS: atom_id res chain seq x y z
N CYS A 1 3.72 2.31 10.69
CA CYS A 1 3.72 1.09 9.86
C CYS A 1 4.53 0.06 10.61
N LEU A 2 3.91 -1.05 10.99
CA LEU A 2 4.51 -2.16 11.73
C LEU A 2 5.05 -3.22 10.76
N THR A 3 4.31 -3.48 9.69
CA THR A 3 4.68 -4.41 8.62
C THR A 3 4.45 -3.73 7.28
N PHE A 4 5.41 -3.90 6.37
CA PHE A 4 5.28 -3.49 4.96
C PHE A 4 5.95 -4.55 4.10
N ALA A 5 5.15 -5.29 3.33
CA ALA A 5 5.64 -6.33 2.44
C ALA A 5 5.09 -6.10 1.03
N VAL A 6 5.97 -6.25 0.04
CA VAL A 6 5.60 -6.21 -1.38
C VAL A 6 6.08 -7.50 -2.01
N THR A 7 5.16 -8.26 -2.58
CA THR A 7 5.45 -9.52 -3.25
C THR A 7 4.97 -9.46 -4.69
N GLN A 8 5.86 -9.71 -5.64
CA GLN A 8 5.47 -9.81 -7.05
C GLN A 8 4.66 -11.10 -7.26
N HIS A 9 3.56 -11.01 -7.99
CA HIS A 9 2.70 -12.16 -8.23
C HIS A 9 3.42 -13.19 -9.13
N PRO A 10 3.43 -14.49 -8.77
CA PRO A 10 4.26 -15.49 -9.45
C PRO A 10 3.88 -15.73 -10.91
N LEU A 11 2.61 -15.52 -11.26
CA LEU A 11 2.08 -15.74 -12.62
C LEU A 11 1.83 -14.44 -13.41
N ASN A 12 1.91 -13.28 -12.77
CA ASN A 12 1.66 -12.00 -13.41
C ASN A 12 2.76 -11.01 -12.96
N PRO A 13 3.83 -10.86 -13.73
CA PRO A 13 4.96 -10.02 -13.33
C PRO A 13 4.60 -8.53 -13.21
N CYS A 14 3.48 -8.10 -13.77
CA CYS A 14 2.99 -6.72 -13.67
C CYS A 14 2.11 -6.48 -12.43
N ARG A 15 1.79 -7.53 -11.66
CA ARG A 15 1.02 -7.43 -10.42
C ARG A 15 1.95 -7.54 -9.20
N PHE A 16 1.75 -6.62 -8.26
CA PHE A 16 2.42 -6.61 -6.98
C PHE A 16 1.35 -6.61 -5.88
N ASP A 17 1.43 -7.60 -4.99
CA ASP A 17 0.59 -7.67 -3.81
C ASP A 17 1.30 -6.93 -2.67
N VAL A 18 0.57 -6.03 -2.01
CA VAL A 18 1.10 -5.18 -0.94
C VAL A 18 0.34 -5.50 0.35
N TYR A 19 1.07 -5.87 1.40
CA TYR A 19 0.53 -6.13 2.73
C TYR A 19 1.11 -5.15 3.73
N GLU A 20 0.24 -4.44 4.43
CA GLU A 20 0.63 -3.38 5.36
C GLU A 20 -0.14 -3.51 6.67
N VAL A 21 0.56 -3.33 7.79
CA VAL A 21 -0.03 -3.29 9.13
C VAL A 21 0.35 -1.99 9.80
N PHE A 22 -0.61 -1.35 10.46
CA PHE A 22 -0.43 -0.10 11.16
C PHE A 22 -0.84 -0.24 12.62
N VAL A 23 -0.22 0.56 13.49
CA VAL A 23 -0.53 0.57 14.93
C VAL A 23 -1.95 1.09 15.18
N ASP A 24 -2.39 2.04 14.35
CA ASP A 24 -3.72 2.62 14.38
C ASP A 24 -4.07 3.27 13.03
N GLN A 25 -5.30 3.77 12.94
CA GLN A 25 -5.82 4.46 11.77
C GLN A 25 -5.09 5.78 11.47
N ALA A 26 -4.60 6.49 12.49
CA ALA A 26 -3.87 7.74 12.32
C ALA A 26 -2.53 7.50 11.60
N ALA A 27 -1.80 6.45 11.97
CA ALA A 27 -0.57 6.02 11.33
C ALA A 27 -0.82 5.55 9.88
N PHE A 28 -1.93 4.88 9.60
CA PHE A 28 -2.34 4.51 8.25
C PHE A 28 -2.59 5.76 7.39
N GLN A 29 -3.38 6.71 7.87
CA GLN A 29 -3.67 7.95 7.14
C GLN A 29 -2.41 8.79 6.87
N ALA A 30 -1.54 8.94 7.88
CA ALA A 30 -0.28 9.64 7.72
C ALA A 30 0.61 8.98 6.66
N HIS A 31 0.64 7.64 6.62
CA HIS A 31 1.33 6.90 5.57
C HIS A 31 0.73 7.16 4.19
N GLN A 32 -0.60 7.06 4.04
CA GLN A 32 -1.28 7.31 2.77
C GLN A 32 -1.01 8.72 2.24
N ALA A 33 -1.03 9.74 3.10
CA ALA A 33 -0.71 11.12 2.71
C ALA A 33 0.73 11.24 2.19
N ARG A 34 1.69 10.61 2.87
CA ARG A 34 3.11 10.59 2.45
C ARG A 34 3.32 9.84 1.13
N VAL A 35 2.61 8.74 0.91
CA VAL A 35 2.69 8.00 -0.36
C VAL A 35 2.18 8.85 -1.51
N LYS A 36 1.03 9.53 -1.34
CA LYS A 36 0.45 10.42 -2.36
C LYS A 36 1.38 11.56 -2.76
N SER A 37 2.12 12.14 -1.82
CA SER A 37 3.06 13.24 -2.10
C SER A 37 4.46 12.77 -2.54
N SER A 38 4.72 11.47 -2.54
CA SER A 38 6.03 10.92 -2.90
C SER A 38 6.21 10.80 -4.42
N ARG A 39 7.47 10.74 -4.86
CA ARG A 39 7.82 10.39 -6.25
C ARG A 39 7.20 9.05 -6.67
N TRP A 40 7.08 8.10 -5.75
CA TRP A 40 6.42 6.82 -6.01
C TRP A 40 4.94 7.00 -6.33
N GLY A 41 4.22 7.80 -5.54
CA GLY A 41 2.81 8.13 -5.79
C GLY A 41 2.60 8.80 -7.16
N ALA A 42 3.51 9.71 -7.53
CA ALA A 42 3.48 10.36 -8.84
C ALA A 42 3.72 9.36 -10.00
N MET A 43 4.77 8.53 -9.92
CA MET A 43 5.12 7.60 -11.00
C MET A 43 4.11 6.47 -11.16
N THR A 44 3.49 6.02 -10.06
CA THR A 44 2.53 4.91 -10.08
C THR A 44 1.08 5.36 -10.26
N GLY A 45 0.82 6.65 -10.53
CA GLY A 45 -0.53 7.21 -10.61
C GLY A 45 -1.49 6.42 -11.53
N ASN A 46 -0.96 5.85 -12.62
CA ASN A 46 -1.74 5.12 -13.64
C ASN A 46 -1.88 3.61 -13.36
N VAL A 47 -1.35 3.10 -12.25
CA VAL A 47 -1.48 1.69 -11.89
C VAL A 47 -2.89 1.44 -11.33
N GLU A 48 -3.55 0.39 -11.80
CA GLU A 48 -4.81 -0.08 -11.22
C GLU A 48 -4.58 -0.61 -9.80
N ARG A 49 -5.44 -0.23 -8.85
CA ARG A 49 -5.29 -0.59 -7.44
C ARG A 49 -6.57 -1.19 -6.91
N HIS A 50 -6.43 -2.33 -6.26
CA HIS A 50 -7.51 -2.99 -5.53
C HIS A 50 -7.12 -3.00 -4.05
N TYR A 51 -8.00 -2.48 -3.21
CA TYR A 51 -7.76 -2.35 -1.77
C TYR A 51 -8.78 -3.16 -0.98
N THR A 52 -8.27 -3.91 0.00
CA THR A 52 -9.05 -4.45 1.10
C THR A 52 -8.44 -3.89 2.38
N VAL A 53 -9.22 -3.11 3.12
CA VAL A 53 -8.80 -2.55 4.41
C VAL A 53 -9.70 -3.15 5.49
N THR A 54 -9.09 -3.75 6.51
CA THR A 54 -9.80 -4.34 7.64
C THR A 54 -9.30 -3.76 8.95
N GLU A 55 -10.22 -3.40 9.83
CA GLU A 55 -9.89 -3.07 11.23
C GLU A 55 -9.91 -4.37 12.04
N THR A 56 -8.90 -4.55 12.90
CA THR A 56 -8.88 -5.67 13.85
C THR A 56 -9.50 -5.14 15.14
N VAL A 57 -10.61 -5.76 15.56
CA VAL A 57 -11.36 -5.39 16.77
C VAL A 57 -10.60 -5.78 18.03
#